data_AF-A0A2A3F3W3-F1
#
_entry.id   AF-A0A2A3F3W3-F1
#
_cell.length_a   1.000
_cell.length_b   1.000
_cell.length_c   1.000
_cell.angle_alpha   90.00
_cell.angle_beta   90.00
_cell.angle_gamma   90.00
#
_symmetry.space_group_name_H-M   'P 1'
#
loop_
_entity.id
_entity.type
_entity.pdbx_description
1 polymer ?
#
loop_
_entity_poly.entity_id
_entity_poly.type
_entity_poly.pdbx_seq_one_letter_code
_entity_poly.pdbx_strand_id
1 'polypeptide(L)'
;MTGNEGGASSTPTVRAGIRAASTHSATSVPVNAENRVLLDANDGAHSGTTHRPWRQTRQPIRDISALAKQLGERDWSILRSVATHRFLTVRQIQALQFGELPEASGLRAAQRVLARLHDQRLLSRLAQRIGGIQAGSSGLVYYIDDVGERLLRFDSGGSARRRFHEPTRRFLDHQLAIADVHVALVQADRQEQVELLKCDIEPTAWRQYVGMGGARLTLKPDLYAETAAPPGNEYVDSCFIEVDMGTESIPTLVKKCREYEAYRRLGIEQDRNDGAFPAVVWSMTASDPSKAERRRQALRQAIDADRNLRNDLFRIIAPNELVPLMQQGCQL
;
A
#
# COMPACT_ATOMS: atom_id res chain seq x y z
N MET A 1 59.98 64.84 -3.22
CA MET A 1 59.62 64.96 -1.80
C MET A 1 58.39 64.09 -1.54
N THR A 2 58.21 63.58 -0.31
CA THR A 2 57.27 62.49 0.08
C THR A 2 57.43 61.22 -0.79
N GLY A 3 57.95 60.08 -0.34
CA GLY A 3 58.02 59.49 1.01
C GLY A 3 56.99 58.35 1.06
N ASN A 4 57.32 57.06 0.93
CA ASN A 4 58.18 56.22 1.79
C ASN A 4 57.66 56.24 3.25
N GLU A 5 57.36 55.12 3.92
CA GLU A 5 57.84 53.72 3.80
C GLU A 5 56.71 52.67 3.97
N GLY A 6 57.02 51.38 3.80
CA GLY A 6 56.14 50.30 4.31
C GLY A 6 56.16 48.98 3.53
N GLY A 7 57.26 48.21 3.55
CA GLY A 7 57.28 46.87 2.95
C GLY A 7 58.31 45.93 3.55
N ALA A 8 57.88 44.71 3.92
CA ALA A 8 58.76 43.58 4.24
C ALA A 8 58.02 42.23 4.18
N SER A 9 58.48 41.34 3.28
CA SER A 9 58.62 39.87 3.47
C SER A 9 57.39 38.97 3.72
N SER A 10 57.35 37.69 3.30
CA SER A 10 58.32 36.84 2.58
C SER A 10 57.63 35.81 1.66
N THR A 11 58.10 35.71 0.40
CA THR A 11 58.19 34.50 -0.47
C THR A 11 56.95 33.62 -0.82
N PRO A 12 56.97 32.86 -1.96
CA PRO A 12 55.79 32.21 -2.54
C PRO A 12 55.93 30.66 -2.64
N THR A 13 55.25 30.04 -3.63
CA THR A 13 55.38 28.66 -4.22
C THR A 13 54.12 27.79 -3.96
N VAL A 14 53.14 27.69 -4.90
CA VAL A 14 53.11 26.87 -6.14
C VAL A 14 53.16 25.35 -5.80
N ARG A 15 52.16 24.48 -5.95
CA ARG A 15 51.02 24.22 -6.89
C ARG A 15 51.32 23.01 -7.82
N ALA A 16 50.37 22.06 -7.87
CA ALA A 16 50.31 20.84 -8.72
C ALA A 16 51.27 19.67 -8.34
N GLY A 17 50.95 18.39 -8.62
CA GLY A 17 49.65 17.83 -9.05
C GLY A 17 49.67 16.36 -9.55
N ILE A 18 48.47 15.78 -9.73
CA ILE A 18 48.08 14.69 -10.67
C ILE A 18 48.62 13.24 -10.49
N ARG A 19 47.70 12.36 -10.04
CA ARG A 19 47.40 10.94 -10.40
C ARG A 19 48.48 9.90 -10.83
N ALA A 20 48.48 8.80 -10.05
CA ALA A 20 48.17 7.40 -10.43
C ALA A 20 49.15 6.47 -11.18
N ALA A 21 49.27 5.24 -10.65
CA ALA A 21 49.43 3.96 -11.39
C ALA A 21 49.03 2.77 -10.48
N SER A 22 48.98 1.54 -11.01
CA SER A 22 48.73 0.30 -10.24
C SER A 22 49.63 -0.85 -10.71
N THR A 23 50.19 -1.60 -9.77
CA THR A 23 50.97 -2.85 -9.95
C THR A 23 50.75 -3.73 -8.71
N HIS A 24 50.11 -4.90 -8.81
CA HIS A 24 50.63 -6.24 -9.21
C HIS A 24 50.93 -7.15 -8.00
N SER A 25 50.94 -8.47 -8.23
CA SER A 25 50.70 -9.50 -7.19
C SER A 25 51.87 -10.49 -7.00
N ALA A 26 52.02 -11.00 -5.77
CA ALA A 26 52.54 -12.34 -5.43
C ALA A 26 52.02 -12.73 -4.02
N THR A 27 51.44 -13.92 -3.73
CA THR A 27 52.07 -15.26 -3.54
C THR A 27 53.07 -15.24 -2.37
N SER A 28 52.92 -16.00 -1.26
CA SER A 28 52.77 -17.48 -1.14
C SER A 28 52.09 -17.94 0.18
N VAL A 29 52.04 -19.26 0.48
CA VAL A 29 51.23 -19.86 1.59
C VAL A 29 52.08 -20.64 2.66
N PRO A 30 51.73 -21.84 3.22
CA PRO A 30 51.75 -22.18 4.67
C PRO A 30 53.06 -22.88 5.15
N VAL A 31 53.28 -23.36 6.40
CA VAL A 31 52.44 -23.74 7.58
C VAL A 31 53.15 -23.29 8.90
N ASN A 32 52.96 -23.70 10.18
CA ASN A 32 52.25 -24.73 10.99
C ASN A 32 51.62 -24.03 12.24
N ALA A 33 50.79 -24.57 13.16
CA ALA A 33 50.41 -25.90 13.67
C ALA A 33 51.29 -26.51 14.81
N GLU A 34 50.98 -26.18 16.08
CA GLU A 34 51.03 -27.10 17.25
C GLU A 34 50.53 -26.43 18.55
N ASN A 35 49.51 -26.99 19.21
CA ASN A 35 49.56 -27.64 20.53
C ASN A 35 48.14 -28.08 20.97
N ARG A 36 48.00 -29.17 21.74
CA ARG A 36 46.72 -29.70 22.23
C ARG A 36 46.90 -30.30 23.63
N VAL A 37 46.16 -29.77 24.60
CA VAL A 37 46.00 -30.38 25.93
C VAL A 37 44.52 -30.61 26.19
N LEU A 38 44.17 -31.78 26.73
CA LEU A 38 42.85 -32.11 27.26
C LEU A 38 42.97 -32.26 28.78
N LEU A 39 42.04 -31.67 29.52
CA LEU A 39 41.70 -32.02 30.89
C LEU A 39 40.17 -31.98 31.04
N ASP A 40 39.67 -32.75 32.01
CA ASP A 40 38.28 -33.21 32.05
C ASP A 40 37.33 -32.32 32.87
N ALA A 41 36.04 -32.64 32.82
CA ALA A 41 34.96 -31.80 33.37
C ALA A 41 34.71 -31.97 34.89
N ASN A 42 34.10 -30.95 35.51
CA ASN A 42 32.98 -31.17 36.45
C ASN A 42 32.03 -29.95 36.56
N ASP A 43 30.85 -30.20 37.16
CA ASP A 43 29.63 -29.38 37.17
C ASP A 43 29.68 -28.02 37.91
N GLY A 44 28.78 -27.12 37.50
CA GLY A 44 28.40 -25.89 38.23
C GLY A 44 27.22 -25.13 37.58
N ALA A 45 26.15 -24.87 38.34
CA ALA A 45 24.89 -24.22 37.92
C ALA A 45 25.10 -22.82 37.27
N HIS A 46 24.20 -22.25 36.45
CA HIS A 46 22.73 -22.21 36.62
C HIS A 46 21.91 -22.29 35.32
N SER A 47 20.86 -23.12 35.33
CA SER A 47 19.78 -23.09 34.33
C SER A 47 18.74 -22.02 34.68
N GLY A 48 18.68 -20.89 33.96
CA GLY A 48 17.76 -19.84 34.41
C GLY A 48 17.52 -18.55 33.60
N THR A 49 17.76 -18.46 32.28
CA THR A 49 17.38 -17.22 31.53
C THR A 49 16.96 -17.35 30.07
N THR A 50 16.75 -18.57 29.54
CA THR A 50 16.13 -18.72 28.22
C THR A 50 14.62 -18.50 28.33
N HIS A 51 14.13 -17.31 27.95
CA HIS A 51 12.71 -17.05 27.78
C HIS A 51 12.11 -18.02 26.75
N ARG A 52 11.49 -19.11 27.22
CA ARG A 52 10.70 -19.99 26.36
C ARG A 52 9.53 -19.16 25.82
N PRO A 53 9.39 -18.96 24.49
CA PRO A 53 8.22 -18.31 23.95
C PRO A 53 7.01 -19.18 24.28
N TRP A 54 6.00 -18.61 24.93
CA TRP A 54 4.78 -19.31 25.30
C TRP A 54 4.04 -19.76 24.04
N ARG A 55 4.33 -20.98 23.58
CA ARG A 55 3.50 -21.69 22.62
C ARG A 55 2.17 -22.01 23.31
N GLN A 56 1.26 -21.03 23.32
CA GLN A 56 -0.15 -21.29 23.52
C GLN A 56 -0.54 -22.45 22.61
N THR A 57 -1.04 -23.52 23.21
CA THR A 57 -1.41 -24.75 22.53
C THR A 57 -2.63 -24.47 21.65
N ARG A 58 -2.37 -24.03 20.41
CA ARG A 58 -3.38 -23.68 19.40
C ARG A 58 -4.37 -24.82 19.23
N GLN A 59 -5.49 -24.77 19.94
CA GLN A 59 -6.53 -25.78 19.80
C GLN A 59 -7.10 -25.71 18.38
N PRO A 60 -7.27 -26.86 17.69
CA PRO A 60 -7.82 -26.85 16.35
C PRO A 60 -9.32 -26.56 16.42
N ILE A 61 -9.75 -25.42 15.89
CA ILE A 61 -11.18 -25.14 15.67
C ILE A 61 -11.69 -26.12 14.61
N ARG A 62 -12.39 -27.16 15.08
CA ARG A 62 -12.91 -28.27 14.27
C ARG A 62 -14.21 -27.87 13.57
N ASP A 63 -15.15 -27.28 14.29
CA ASP A 63 -16.43 -26.82 13.75
C ASP A 63 -16.35 -25.36 13.30
N ILE A 64 -16.48 -25.14 11.98
CA ILE A 64 -16.56 -23.80 11.36
C ILE A 64 -18.01 -23.29 11.39
N SER A 65 -19.01 -24.17 11.33
CA SER A 65 -20.43 -23.79 11.28
C SER A 65 -20.91 -23.23 12.62
N ALA A 66 -20.47 -23.81 13.74
CA ALA A 66 -20.73 -23.25 15.08
C ALA A 66 -20.10 -21.85 15.23
N LEU A 67 -18.89 -21.64 14.72
CA LEU A 67 -18.23 -20.33 14.76
C LEU A 67 -18.93 -19.30 13.84
N ALA A 68 -19.33 -19.71 12.63
CA ALA A 68 -20.07 -18.88 11.68
C ALA A 68 -21.36 -18.31 12.31
N LYS A 69 -22.09 -19.14 13.06
CA LYS A 69 -23.33 -18.78 13.78
C LYS A 69 -23.12 -17.87 15.00
N GLN A 70 -21.89 -17.69 15.46
CA GLN A 70 -21.55 -16.81 16.60
C GLN A 70 -21.11 -15.41 16.16
N LEU A 71 -20.86 -15.19 14.88
CA LEU A 71 -20.44 -13.89 14.34
C LEU A 71 -21.64 -13.06 13.91
N GLY A 72 -21.74 -11.83 14.42
CA GLY A 72 -22.70 -10.85 13.93
C GLY A 72 -22.29 -10.26 12.58
N GLU A 73 -23.20 -9.56 11.89
CA GLU A 73 -22.91 -8.93 10.58
C GLU A 73 -21.66 -8.07 10.59
N ARG A 74 -21.43 -7.31 11.67
CA ARG A 74 -20.24 -6.44 11.77
C ARG A 74 -18.93 -7.22 11.83
N ASP A 75 -18.92 -8.41 12.45
CA ASP A 75 -17.74 -9.29 12.42
C ASP A 75 -17.46 -9.78 11.00
N TRP A 76 -18.51 -10.23 10.30
CA TRP A 76 -18.43 -10.63 8.89
C TRP A 76 -18.01 -9.48 7.97
N SER A 77 -18.50 -8.26 8.21
CA SER A 77 -18.14 -7.06 7.43
C SER A 77 -16.68 -6.65 7.66
N ILE A 78 -16.17 -6.75 8.89
CA ILE A 78 -14.74 -6.59 9.20
C ILE A 78 -13.90 -7.65 8.48
N LEU A 79 -14.31 -8.93 8.54
CA LEU A 79 -13.57 -10.02 7.88
C LEU A 79 -13.56 -9.86 6.35
N ARG A 80 -14.69 -9.50 5.74
CA ARG A 80 -14.75 -9.20 4.30
C ARG A 80 -13.89 -7.98 3.93
N SER A 81 -13.93 -6.90 4.72
CA SER A 81 -13.08 -5.72 4.53
C SER A 81 -11.59 -6.08 4.56
N VAL A 82 -11.13 -6.80 5.58
CA VAL A 82 -9.72 -7.21 5.72
C VAL A 82 -9.33 -8.23 4.62
N ALA A 83 -10.26 -9.05 4.13
CA ALA A 83 -10.00 -10.00 3.05
C ALA A 83 -9.92 -9.34 1.65
N THR A 84 -10.64 -8.24 1.43
CA THR A 84 -10.54 -7.40 0.22
C THR A 84 -9.23 -6.64 0.21
N HIS A 85 -8.96 -5.84 1.26
CA HIS A 85 -7.77 -4.98 1.37
C HIS A 85 -6.47 -5.73 1.71
N ARG A 86 -6.58 -7.00 2.14
CA ARG A 86 -5.49 -7.89 2.66
C ARG A 86 -4.89 -7.42 3.99
N PHE A 87 -4.71 -6.11 4.16
CA PHE A 87 -4.18 -5.43 5.33
C PHE A 87 -5.03 -4.20 5.64
N LEU A 88 -5.40 -3.98 6.90
CA LEU A 88 -6.04 -2.73 7.34
C LEU A 88 -5.53 -2.32 8.72
N THR A 89 -5.38 -1.01 8.94
CA THR A 89 -5.12 -0.44 10.27
C THR A 89 -6.39 -0.41 11.13
N VAL A 90 -6.24 -0.32 12.46
CA VAL A 90 -7.36 -0.09 13.38
C VAL A 90 -8.16 1.18 13.01
N ARG A 91 -7.50 2.24 12.53
CA ARG A 91 -8.18 3.46 12.07
C ARG A 91 -9.03 3.23 10.84
N GLN A 92 -8.51 2.55 9.81
CA GLN A 92 -9.29 2.24 8.61
C GLN A 92 -10.46 1.31 8.92
N ILE A 93 -10.29 0.28 9.78
CA ILE A 93 -11.40 -0.58 10.19
C ILE A 93 -12.46 0.22 10.98
N GLN A 94 -12.06 1.15 11.86
CA GLN A 94 -13.00 2.06 12.52
C GLN A 94 -13.74 2.93 11.50
N ALA A 95 -13.03 3.56 10.57
CA ALA A 95 -13.63 4.44 9.57
C ALA A 95 -14.57 3.72 8.58
N LEU A 96 -14.35 2.43 8.30
CA LEU A 96 -15.22 1.60 7.46
C LEU A 96 -16.40 0.97 8.22
N GLN A 97 -16.21 0.50 9.47
CA GLN A 97 -17.15 -0.40 10.16
C GLN A 97 -17.72 0.15 11.50
N PHE A 98 -17.28 1.34 11.90
CA PHE A 98 -17.70 2.06 13.12
C PHE A 98 -17.68 3.59 12.87
N GLY A 99 -18.00 3.99 11.63
CA GLY A 99 -17.98 5.39 11.18
C GLY A 99 -19.24 6.18 11.57
N GLU A 100 -20.31 5.47 11.93
CA GLU A 100 -21.55 6.02 12.49
C GLU A 100 -21.42 6.42 13.97
N LEU A 101 -20.30 6.09 14.62
CA LEU A 101 -20.02 6.40 16.01
C LEU A 101 -19.00 7.54 16.12
N PRO A 102 -19.13 8.45 17.11
CA PRO A 102 -18.10 9.45 17.40
C PRO A 102 -16.71 8.82 17.52
N GLU A 103 -15.66 9.42 16.94
CA GLU A 103 -14.35 8.77 16.71
C GLU A 103 -13.83 8.01 17.94
N ALA A 104 -13.80 8.65 19.10
CA ALA A 104 -13.29 8.04 20.34
C ALA A 104 -14.15 6.85 20.84
N SER A 105 -15.44 6.80 20.50
CA SER A 105 -16.32 5.67 20.81
C SER A 105 -16.21 4.57 19.75
N GLY A 106 -16.21 4.93 18.46
CA GLY A 106 -15.98 4.00 17.36
C GLY A 106 -14.63 3.29 17.45
N LEU A 107 -13.56 4.01 17.81
CA LEU A 107 -12.21 3.46 17.97
C LEU A 107 -12.13 2.45 19.13
N ARG A 108 -12.78 2.73 20.26
CA ARG A 108 -12.87 1.78 21.39
C ARG A 108 -13.70 0.55 21.04
N ALA A 109 -14.78 0.72 20.26
CA ALA A 109 -15.60 -0.39 19.77
C ALA A 109 -14.82 -1.28 18.80
N ALA A 110 -14.14 -0.68 17.81
CA ALA A 110 -13.28 -1.37 16.86
C ALA A 110 -12.16 -2.14 17.58
N GLN A 111 -11.44 -1.51 18.51
CA GLN A 111 -10.39 -2.18 19.30
C GLN A 111 -10.89 -3.40 20.07
N ARG A 112 -12.09 -3.31 20.68
CA ARG A 112 -12.70 -4.42 21.43
C ARG A 112 -13.07 -5.59 20.51
N VAL A 113 -13.67 -5.31 19.35
CA VAL A 113 -14.05 -6.34 18.37
C VAL A 113 -12.81 -6.97 17.74
N LEU A 114 -11.81 -6.18 17.36
CA LEU A 114 -10.56 -6.67 16.77
C LEU A 114 -9.74 -7.53 17.74
N ALA A 115 -9.74 -7.22 19.04
CA ALA A 115 -9.17 -8.10 20.06
C ALA A 115 -9.89 -9.45 20.11
N ARG A 116 -11.23 -9.47 20.16
CA ARG A 116 -12.01 -10.73 20.13
C ARG A 116 -11.75 -11.54 18.85
N LEU A 117 -11.75 -10.91 17.68
CA LEU A 117 -11.51 -11.59 16.40
C LEU A 117 -10.06 -12.11 16.27
N HIS A 118 -9.09 -11.43 16.89
CA HIS A 118 -7.71 -11.91 17.02
C HIS A 118 -7.62 -13.15 17.92
N ASP A 119 -8.25 -13.11 19.09
CA ASP A 119 -8.21 -14.21 20.06
C ASP A 119 -9.00 -15.44 19.57
N GLN A 120 -10.05 -15.23 18.77
CA GLN A 120 -10.76 -16.26 18.01
C GLN A 120 -9.98 -16.77 16.77
N ARG A 121 -8.78 -16.24 16.48
CA ARG A 121 -7.93 -16.59 15.31
C ARG A 121 -8.59 -16.36 13.95
N LEU A 122 -9.56 -15.44 13.89
CA LEU A 122 -10.18 -14.98 12.66
C LEU A 122 -9.33 -13.89 12.00
N LEU A 123 -8.72 -13.04 12.83
CA LEU A 123 -7.71 -12.08 12.42
C LEU A 123 -6.36 -12.41 13.10
N SER A 124 -5.29 -11.85 12.55
CA SER A 124 -3.99 -11.71 13.19
C SER A 124 -3.45 -10.31 12.90
N ARG A 125 -2.32 -9.94 13.50
CA ARG A 125 -1.71 -8.61 13.44
C ARG A 125 -0.24 -8.68 13.05
N LEU A 126 0.24 -7.72 12.26
CA LEU A 126 1.66 -7.61 11.95
C LEU A 126 2.45 -7.21 13.21
N ALA A 127 3.69 -7.66 13.31
CA ALA A 127 4.59 -7.28 14.39
C ALA A 127 5.09 -5.83 14.22
N GLN A 128 5.29 -5.40 12.98
CA GLN A 128 5.66 -4.02 12.65
C GLN A 128 4.44 -3.09 12.74
N ARG A 129 4.61 -1.95 13.42
CA ARG A 129 3.65 -0.83 13.42
C ARG A 129 4.04 0.22 12.37
N ILE A 130 3.05 0.96 11.90
CA ILE A 130 3.24 2.15 11.05
C ILE A 130 3.17 3.40 11.93
N GLY A 131 3.94 4.44 11.60
CA GLY A 131 4.08 5.65 12.43
C GLY A 131 5.10 5.55 13.58
N GLY A 132 5.88 4.47 13.66
CA GLY A 132 6.92 4.29 14.68
C GLY A 132 6.37 4.05 16.09
N ILE A 133 7.21 4.32 17.11
CA ILE A 133 6.93 3.98 18.52
C ILE A 133 5.72 4.76 19.08
N GLN A 134 5.46 5.96 18.58
CA GLN A 134 4.43 6.89 19.08
C GLN A 134 2.99 6.57 18.62
N ALA A 135 2.78 5.73 17.60
CA ALA A 135 1.46 5.56 16.93
C ALA A 135 0.34 4.87 17.75
N GLY A 136 0.58 4.57 19.03
CA GLY A 136 -0.35 3.91 19.92
C GLY A 136 -0.82 2.53 19.43
N SER A 137 -2.03 2.14 19.80
CA SER A 137 -2.74 0.97 19.24
C SER A 137 -3.34 1.25 17.85
N SER A 138 -3.40 2.52 17.42
CA SER A 138 -4.07 2.93 16.19
C SER A 138 -3.32 2.50 14.92
N GLY A 139 -1.99 2.46 14.98
CA GLY A 139 -1.09 1.98 13.92
C GLY A 139 -0.82 0.46 13.91
N LEU A 140 -1.69 -0.34 14.55
CA LEU A 140 -1.68 -1.81 14.41
C LEU A 140 -2.35 -2.21 13.09
N VAL A 141 -1.66 -3.01 12.28
CA VAL A 141 -2.21 -3.58 11.04
C VAL A 141 -2.72 -5.00 11.29
N TYR A 142 -3.94 -5.27 10.85
CA TYR A 142 -4.61 -6.57 10.90
C TYR A 142 -4.69 -7.22 9.51
N TYR A 143 -4.67 -8.55 9.50
CA TYR A 143 -4.85 -9.42 8.33
C TYR A 143 -5.64 -10.69 8.73
N ILE A 144 -6.08 -11.50 7.76
CA ILE A 144 -6.83 -12.74 8.01
C ILE A 144 -5.92 -13.88 8.50
N ASP A 145 -6.21 -14.50 9.66
CA ASP A 145 -5.51 -15.72 10.15
C ASP A 145 -6.18 -17.02 9.65
N ASP A 146 -5.53 -18.17 9.87
CA ASP A 146 -5.93 -19.50 9.39
C ASP A 146 -7.43 -19.84 9.57
N VAL A 147 -8.06 -19.38 10.67
CA VAL A 147 -9.48 -19.70 10.92
C VAL A 147 -10.39 -18.75 10.15
N GLY A 148 -10.02 -17.48 10.01
CA GLY A 148 -10.73 -16.52 9.15
C GLY A 148 -10.66 -16.91 7.68
N GLU A 149 -9.52 -17.43 7.21
CA GLU A 149 -9.37 -17.94 5.83
C GLU A 149 -10.28 -19.15 5.58
N ARG A 150 -10.31 -20.11 6.52
CA ARG A 150 -11.23 -21.25 6.47
C ARG A 150 -12.70 -20.83 6.53
N LEU A 151 -13.03 -19.81 7.33
CA LEU A 151 -14.40 -19.31 7.50
C LEU A 151 -14.91 -18.56 6.26
N LEU A 152 -14.11 -17.65 5.71
CA LEU A 152 -14.46 -16.91 4.47
C LEU A 152 -14.59 -17.85 3.26
N ARG A 153 -13.86 -18.97 3.25
CA ARG A 153 -14.02 -20.03 2.24
C ARG A 153 -15.25 -20.90 2.45
N PHE A 154 -15.68 -21.10 3.70
CA PHE A 154 -16.95 -21.75 4.01
C PHE A 154 -18.14 -20.88 3.56
N ASP A 155 -18.06 -19.56 3.81
CA ASP A 155 -19.04 -18.53 3.37
C ASP A 155 -19.16 -18.45 1.83
N SER A 156 -18.02 -18.37 1.13
CA SER A 156 -17.96 -18.21 -0.33
C SER A 156 -17.97 -19.52 -1.15
N GLY A 157 -18.01 -20.69 -0.51
CA GLY A 157 -17.78 -21.99 -1.16
C GLY A 157 -16.38 -22.18 -1.78
N GLY A 158 -15.44 -21.26 -1.53
CA GLY A 158 -14.15 -21.19 -2.22
C GLY A 158 -13.16 -22.30 -1.83
N SER A 159 -12.62 -23.03 -2.81
CA SER A 159 -11.60 -24.07 -2.56
C SER A 159 -10.17 -23.52 -2.38
N ALA A 160 -9.85 -22.36 -2.97
CA ALA A 160 -8.48 -21.83 -3.00
C ALA A 160 -8.04 -21.19 -1.66
N ARG A 161 -7.03 -21.80 -1.01
CA ARG A 161 -6.39 -21.29 0.22
C ARG A 161 -5.41 -20.15 -0.06
N ARG A 162 -5.75 -18.92 0.37
CA ARG A 162 -4.79 -17.82 0.49
C ARG A 162 -3.85 -18.10 1.67
N ARG A 163 -2.54 -18.27 1.43
CA ARG A 163 -1.54 -18.39 2.50
C ARG A 163 -1.08 -16.99 2.93
N PHE A 164 -0.89 -16.77 4.23
CA PHE A 164 -0.22 -15.56 4.69
C PHE A 164 1.27 -15.61 4.33
N HIS A 165 1.78 -14.49 3.83
CA HIS A 165 3.19 -14.20 3.64
C HIS A 165 3.44 -12.80 4.19
N GLU A 166 4.53 -12.60 4.94
CA GLU A 166 4.82 -11.30 5.54
C GLU A 166 5.17 -10.28 4.43
N PRO A 167 4.48 -9.12 4.38
CA PRO A 167 4.62 -8.20 3.25
C PRO A 167 5.94 -7.44 3.31
N THR A 168 6.50 -7.09 2.14
CA THR A 168 7.56 -6.08 2.09
C THR A 168 6.99 -4.71 2.49
N ARG A 169 7.80 -3.85 3.10
CA ARG A 169 7.33 -2.55 3.60
C ARG A 169 6.69 -1.69 2.50
N ARG A 170 7.27 -1.66 1.29
CA ARG A 170 6.70 -0.95 0.12
C ARG A 170 5.32 -1.49 -0.28
N PHE A 171 5.13 -2.81 -0.26
CA PHE A 171 3.85 -3.43 -0.59
C PHE A 171 2.80 -3.15 0.49
N LEU A 172 3.17 -3.23 1.77
CA LEU A 172 2.30 -2.91 2.89
C LEU A 172 1.83 -1.44 2.85
N ASP A 173 2.77 -0.50 2.69
CA ASP A 173 2.46 0.93 2.65
C ASP A 173 1.48 1.26 1.50
N HIS A 174 1.66 0.62 0.33
CA HIS A 174 0.82 0.85 -0.85
C HIS A 174 -0.58 0.22 -0.72
N GLN A 175 -0.72 -1.01 -0.22
CA GLN A 175 -2.05 -1.61 0.06
C GLN A 175 -2.83 -0.79 1.09
N LEU A 176 -2.15 -0.14 2.04
CA LEU A 176 -2.80 0.73 3.02
C LEU A 176 -3.13 2.12 2.45
N ALA A 177 -2.37 2.64 1.49
CA ALA A 177 -2.74 3.84 0.75
C ALA A 177 -3.97 3.61 -0.16
N ILE A 178 -4.10 2.41 -0.75
CA ILE A 178 -5.33 1.94 -1.41
C ILE A 178 -6.51 1.91 -0.43
N ALA A 179 -6.28 1.43 0.80
CA ALA A 179 -7.29 1.45 1.85
C ALA A 179 -7.70 2.87 2.29
N ASP A 180 -6.77 3.82 2.32
CA ASP A 180 -7.07 5.23 2.63
C ASP A 180 -7.93 5.90 1.54
N VAL A 181 -7.73 5.56 0.26
CA VAL A 181 -8.60 6.00 -0.86
C VAL A 181 -10.04 5.50 -0.66
N HIS A 182 -10.21 4.20 -0.38
CA HIS A 182 -11.55 3.63 -0.11
C HIS A 182 -12.20 4.23 1.14
N VAL A 183 -11.42 4.46 2.20
CA VAL A 183 -11.90 5.14 3.42
C VAL A 183 -12.38 6.57 3.10
N ALA A 184 -11.65 7.33 2.28
CA ALA A 184 -12.06 8.68 1.90
C ALA A 184 -13.40 8.70 1.14
N LEU A 185 -13.60 7.78 0.19
CA LEU A 185 -14.87 7.64 -0.54
C LEU A 185 -16.02 7.26 0.41
N VAL A 186 -15.83 6.26 1.29
CA VAL A 186 -16.82 5.83 2.30
C VAL A 186 -17.07 6.89 3.39
N GLN A 187 -16.15 7.83 3.58
CA GLN A 187 -16.35 8.98 4.48
C GLN A 187 -17.12 10.12 3.80
N ALA A 188 -16.90 10.36 2.50
CA ALA A 188 -17.64 11.34 1.72
C ALA A 188 -19.11 10.92 1.53
N ASP A 189 -19.34 9.63 1.26
CA ASP A 189 -20.64 8.98 1.22
C ASP A 189 -21.48 9.26 2.49
N ARG A 190 -20.95 8.90 3.67
CA ARG A 190 -21.62 9.18 4.96
C ARG A 190 -21.65 10.66 5.37
N GLN A 191 -21.06 11.56 4.58
CA GLN A 191 -21.15 13.01 4.76
C GLN A 191 -22.08 13.66 3.71
N GLU A 192 -22.78 12.85 2.91
CA GLU A 192 -23.69 13.31 1.84
C GLU A 192 -22.97 14.21 0.80
N GLN A 193 -21.65 14.06 0.68
CA GLN A 193 -20.82 14.83 -0.24
C GLN A 193 -20.89 14.28 -1.67
N VAL A 194 -21.00 12.96 -1.77
CA VAL A 194 -21.28 12.13 -2.95
C VAL A 194 -22.08 10.92 -2.48
N GLU A 195 -22.65 10.13 -3.37
CA GLU A 195 -23.17 8.79 -3.10
C GLU A 195 -22.21 7.74 -3.68
N LEU A 196 -21.72 6.80 -2.86
CA LEU A 196 -20.77 5.76 -3.29
C LEU A 196 -21.51 4.49 -3.73
N LEU A 197 -21.92 4.47 -4.99
CA LEU A 197 -22.64 3.35 -5.60
C LEU A 197 -21.79 2.07 -5.65
N LYS A 198 -20.47 2.18 -5.83
CA LYS A 198 -19.57 1.02 -5.90
C LYS A 198 -18.10 1.36 -5.63
N CYS A 199 -17.38 0.41 -5.03
CA CYS A 199 -15.91 0.42 -5.00
C CYS A 199 -15.33 -1.00 -5.09
N ASP A 200 -14.80 -1.35 -6.27
CA ASP A 200 -13.99 -2.55 -6.48
C ASP A 200 -12.51 -2.26 -6.18
N ILE A 201 -11.79 -3.24 -5.63
CA ILE A 201 -10.37 -3.11 -5.22
C ILE A 201 -9.58 -4.31 -5.73
N GLU A 202 -8.29 -4.17 -6.02
CA GLU A 202 -7.50 -5.23 -6.63
C GLU A 202 -7.45 -6.57 -5.84
N PRO A 203 -7.79 -7.72 -6.46
CA PRO A 203 -7.89 -7.95 -7.91
C PRO A 203 -9.30 -7.82 -8.52
N THR A 204 -10.35 -7.50 -7.74
CA THR A 204 -11.74 -7.39 -8.24
C THR A 204 -11.87 -6.28 -9.30
N ALA A 205 -11.14 -5.17 -9.12
CA ALA A 205 -11.12 -4.07 -10.09
C ALA A 205 -10.49 -4.46 -11.45
N TRP A 206 -9.70 -5.53 -11.53
CA TRP A 206 -8.95 -5.89 -12.74
C TRP A 206 -9.85 -6.29 -13.92
N ARG A 207 -9.51 -5.85 -15.13
CA ARG A 207 -10.25 -6.16 -16.35
C ARG A 207 -9.47 -7.10 -17.24
N GLN A 208 -9.97 -8.32 -17.46
CA GLN A 208 -9.41 -9.24 -18.47
C GLN A 208 -9.94 -8.89 -19.86
N TYR A 209 -9.07 -8.89 -20.87
CA TYR A 209 -9.43 -8.58 -22.25
C TYR A 209 -8.54 -9.27 -23.27
N VAL A 210 -8.91 -9.18 -24.55
CA VAL A 210 -8.10 -9.62 -25.69
C VAL A 210 -7.56 -8.38 -26.39
N GLY A 211 -6.24 -8.24 -26.46
CA GLY A 211 -5.59 -7.14 -27.15
C GLY A 211 -5.57 -7.32 -28.67
N MET A 212 -5.25 -6.25 -29.40
CA MET A 212 -4.96 -6.34 -30.84
C MET A 212 -3.88 -7.40 -31.10
N GLY A 213 -4.17 -8.35 -31.98
CA GLY A 213 -3.32 -9.54 -32.19
C GLY A 213 -3.66 -10.77 -31.35
N GLY A 214 -4.76 -10.76 -30.58
CA GLY A 214 -5.30 -11.96 -29.93
C GLY A 214 -4.70 -12.32 -28.56
N ALA A 215 -3.73 -11.55 -28.07
CA ALA A 215 -3.12 -11.78 -26.76
C ALA A 215 -4.12 -11.58 -25.61
N ARG A 216 -4.20 -12.51 -24.66
CA ARG A 216 -4.98 -12.34 -23.43
C ARG A 216 -4.22 -11.42 -22.47
N LEU A 217 -4.81 -10.28 -22.16
CA LEU A 217 -4.23 -9.23 -21.33
C LEU A 217 -5.09 -8.98 -20.09
N THR A 218 -4.58 -8.20 -19.14
CA THR A 218 -5.31 -7.78 -17.95
C THR A 218 -4.90 -6.37 -17.57
N LEU A 219 -5.84 -5.43 -17.61
CA LEU A 219 -5.67 -4.10 -17.04
C LEU A 219 -5.81 -4.22 -15.51
N LYS A 220 -4.93 -3.54 -14.78
CA LYS A 220 -4.81 -3.67 -13.33
C LYS A 220 -4.89 -2.30 -12.62
N PRO A 221 -6.08 -1.69 -12.56
CA PRO A 221 -6.33 -0.63 -11.58
C PRO A 221 -6.10 -1.12 -10.16
N ASP A 222 -5.77 -0.20 -9.27
CA ASP A 222 -5.70 -0.45 -7.84
C ASP A 222 -7.12 -0.47 -7.23
N LEU A 223 -7.96 0.49 -7.66
CA LEU A 223 -9.41 0.53 -7.40
C LEU A 223 -10.21 0.91 -8.66
N TYR A 224 -11.49 0.59 -8.65
CA TYR A 224 -12.49 1.11 -9.58
C TYR A 224 -13.72 1.56 -8.78
N ALA A 225 -14.25 2.76 -9.04
CA ALA A 225 -15.35 3.33 -8.28
C ALA A 225 -16.44 3.91 -9.19
N GLU A 226 -17.68 3.87 -8.70
CA GLU A 226 -18.86 4.51 -9.29
C GLU A 226 -19.49 5.40 -8.22
N THR A 227 -19.75 6.67 -8.55
CA THR A 227 -20.29 7.69 -7.63
C THR A 227 -21.33 8.57 -8.30
N ALA A 228 -22.35 8.99 -7.56
CA ALA A 228 -23.27 10.06 -7.97
C ALA A 228 -22.97 11.35 -7.18
N ALA A 229 -22.98 12.50 -7.88
CA ALA A 229 -22.79 13.82 -7.29
C ALA A 229 -23.78 14.82 -7.93
N PRO A 230 -24.65 15.51 -7.16
CA PRO A 230 -24.96 15.27 -5.74
C PRO A 230 -25.52 13.85 -5.49
N PRO A 231 -25.68 13.40 -4.23
CA PRO A 231 -26.38 12.15 -3.92
C PRO A 231 -27.78 12.09 -4.55
N GLY A 232 -28.19 10.92 -5.04
CA GLY A 232 -29.46 10.71 -5.75
C GLY A 232 -29.51 11.25 -7.19
N ASN A 233 -28.38 11.65 -7.78
CA ASN A 233 -28.29 12.04 -9.19
C ASN A 233 -28.46 10.82 -10.12
N GLU A 234 -29.12 11.01 -11.27
CA GLU A 234 -29.28 9.97 -12.30
C GLU A 234 -27.98 9.69 -13.09
N TYR A 235 -27.04 10.64 -13.10
CA TYR A 235 -25.73 10.47 -13.75
C TYR A 235 -24.70 9.87 -12.80
N VAL A 236 -24.03 8.80 -13.26
CA VAL A 236 -23.01 8.07 -12.52
C VAL A 236 -21.62 8.35 -13.09
N ASP A 237 -20.80 9.04 -12.30
CA ASP A 237 -19.37 9.17 -12.56
C ASP A 237 -18.66 7.85 -12.24
N SER A 238 -17.97 7.28 -13.22
CA SER A 238 -17.12 6.09 -13.03
C SER A 238 -15.65 6.40 -13.26
N CYS A 239 -14.78 5.86 -12.41
CA CYS A 239 -13.33 6.02 -12.52
C CYS A 239 -12.53 4.75 -12.17
N PHE A 240 -11.38 4.60 -12.82
CA PHE A 240 -10.26 3.79 -12.35
C PHE A 240 -9.33 4.66 -11.50
N ILE A 241 -8.87 4.15 -10.36
CA ILE A 241 -7.99 4.88 -9.43
C ILE A 241 -6.66 4.13 -9.28
N GLU A 242 -5.59 4.92 -9.25
CA GLU A 242 -4.18 4.52 -9.24
C GLU A 242 -3.44 5.24 -8.10
N VAL A 243 -2.64 4.52 -7.30
CA VAL A 243 -2.06 5.05 -6.04
C VAL A 243 -0.52 5.00 -6.02
N ASP A 244 0.12 6.03 -6.62
CA ASP A 244 1.59 6.17 -6.56
C ASP A 244 2.05 6.85 -5.27
N MET A 245 2.81 6.10 -4.46
CA MET A 245 3.49 6.61 -3.26
C MET A 245 4.82 7.34 -3.55
N GLY A 246 5.05 7.78 -4.78
CA GLY A 246 6.26 8.45 -5.20
C GLY A 246 7.47 7.51 -5.37
N THR A 247 7.19 6.25 -5.68
CA THR A 247 8.17 5.14 -5.76
C THR A 247 8.44 4.64 -7.18
N GLU A 248 7.50 4.86 -8.10
CA GLU A 248 7.61 4.46 -9.51
C GLU A 248 8.39 5.51 -10.34
N SER A 249 8.87 5.17 -11.55
CA SER A 249 9.43 6.17 -12.47
C SER A 249 8.32 6.83 -13.31
N ILE A 250 8.46 8.09 -13.71
CA ILE A 250 7.47 8.73 -14.61
C ILE A 250 7.27 7.93 -15.92
N PRO A 251 8.32 7.39 -16.57
CA PRO A 251 8.14 6.45 -17.69
C PRO A 251 7.33 5.19 -17.36
N THR A 252 7.38 4.69 -16.12
CA THR A 252 6.53 3.57 -15.66
C THR A 252 5.06 3.97 -15.61
N LEU A 253 4.77 5.15 -15.04
CA LEU A 253 3.40 5.68 -14.95
C LEU A 253 2.82 5.96 -16.35
N VAL A 254 3.60 6.60 -17.23
CA VAL A 254 3.23 6.83 -18.64
C VAL A 254 2.99 5.52 -19.39
N LYS A 255 3.74 4.45 -19.11
CA LYS A 255 3.45 3.11 -19.66
C LYS A 255 2.07 2.61 -19.19
N LYS A 256 1.73 2.75 -17.90
CA LYS A 256 0.40 2.37 -17.40
C LYS A 256 -0.71 3.24 -18.03
N CYS A 257 -0.49 4.54 -18.25
CA CYS A 257 -1.41 5.39 -19.01
C CYS A 257 -1.65 4.88 -20.45
N ARG A 258 -0.60 4.40 -21.13
CA ARG A 258 -0.74 3.77 -22.46
C ARG A 258 -1.49 2.44 -22.42
N GLU A 259 -1.40 1.68 -21.32
CA GLU A 259 -2.18 0.45 -21.10
C GLU A 259 -3.68 0.77 -20.92
N TYR A 260 -4.03 1.84 -20.20
CA TYR A 260 -5.40 2.36 -20.13
C TYR A 260 -5.94 2.80 -21.49
N GLU A 261 -5.20 3.64 -22.22
CA GLU A 261 -5.61 4.15 -23.53
C GLU A 261 -5.73 3.01 -24.58
N ALA A 262 -4.86 2.00 -24.51
CA ALA A 262 -4.97 0.80 -25.33
C ALA A 262 -6.21 -0.05 -24.98
N TYR A 263 -6.62 -0.11 -23.71
CA TYR A 263 -7.85 -0.78 -23.29
C TYR A 263 -9.10 0.01 -23.71
N ARG A 264 -9.13 1.33 -23.50
CA ARG A 264 -10.23 2.24 -23.90
C ARG A 264 -10.57 2.11 -25.39
N ARG A 265 -9.56 1.94 -26.25
CA ARG A 265 -9.72 1.76 -27.71
C ARG A 265 -10.46 0.48 -28.11
N LEU A 266 -10.69 -0.46 -27.19
CA LEU A 266 -11.41 -1.71 -27.47
C LEU A 266 -12.93 -1.59 -27.25
N GLY A 267 -13.44 -0.47 -26.74
CA GLY A 267 -14.89 -0.26 -26.51
C GLY A 267 -15.48 -0.98 -25.29
N ILE A 268 -14.74 -1.89 -24.66
CA ILE A 268 -15.26 -2.89 -23.70
C ILE A 268 -16.01 -2.31 -22.49
N GLU A 269 -15.69 -1.11 -22.01
CA GLU A 269 -16.44 -0.46 -20.93
C GLU A 269 -17.56 0.44 -21.48
N GLN A 270 -17.35 1.06 -22.65
CA GLN A 270 -18.37 1.84 -23.35
C GLN A 270 -19.57 0.97 -23.77
N ASP A 271 -19.31 -0.29 -24.16
CA ASP A 271 -20.32 -1.31 -24.46
C ASP A 271 -21.12 -1.78 -23.21
N ARG A 272 -20.73 -1.35 -22.01
CA ARG A 272 -21.35 -1.71 -20.72
C ARG A 272 -21.96 -0.54 -19.97
N ASN A 273 -21.37 0.64 -20.12
CA ASN A 273 -21.62 1.83 -19.32
C ASN A 273 -22.17 2.96 -20.23
N ASP A 274 -23.17 2.64 -21.04
CA ASP A 274 -23.91 3.55 -21.94
C ASP A 274 -23.04 4.51 -22.77
N GLY A 275 -21.92 3.98 -23.29
CA GLY A 275 -20.98 4.71 -24.16
C GLY A 275 -19.82 5.40 -23.44
N ALA A 276 -19.85 5.51 -22.11
CA ALA A 276 -18.81 6.16 -21.30
C ALA A 276 -17.64 5.21 -20.99
N PHE A 277 -16.41 5.75 -20.94
CA PHE A 277 -15.25 5.03 -20.39
C PHE A 277 -14.83 5.69 -19.07
N PRO A 278 -14.53 4.91 -18.01
CA PRO A 278 -14.19 5.47 -16.70
C PRO A 278 -12.93 6.35 -16.73
N ALA A 279 -12.98 7.52 -16.07
CA ALA A 279 -11.82 8.41 -15.97
C ALA A 279 -10.66 7.75 -15.19
N VAL A 280 -9.41 8.10 -15.49
CA VAL A 280 -8.22 7.48 -14.86
C VAL A 280 -7.58 8.46 -13.88
N VAL A 281 -7.82 8.22 -12.58
CA VAL A 281 -7.42 9.10 -11.48
C VAL A 281 -6.11 8.62 -10.84
N TRP A 282 -5.04 9.38 -11.05
CA TRP A 282 -3.74 9.19 -10.38
C TRP A 282 -3.69 9.96 -9.06
N SER A 283 -3.92 9.25 -7.96
CA SER A 283 -3.70 9.74 -6.59
C SER A 283 -2.21 9.62 -6.26
N MET A 284 -1.48 10.74 -6.36
CA MET A 284 -0.02 10.77 -6.25
C MET A 284 0.45 11.46 -4.96
N THR A 285 1.24 10.75 -4.16
CA THR A 285 1.91 11.27 -2.97
C THR A 285 3.42 10.99 -3.00
N ALA A 286 4.16 11.51 -2.03
CA ALA A 286 5.57 11.20 -1.82
C ALA A 286 5.99 11.51 -0.37
N SER A 287 7.21 11.10 0.00
CA SER A 287 7.85 11.41 1.29
C SER A 287 8.08 12.90 1.58
N ASP A 288 7.87 13.78 0.61
CA ASP A 288 8.00 15.24 0.68
C ASP A 288 6.91 15.84 -0.22
N PRO A 289 6.07 16.80 0.26
CA PRO A 289 5.06 17.48 -0.56
C PRO A 289 5.65 18.13 -1.83
N SER A 290 6.85 18.68 -1.75
CA SER A 290 7.51 19.38 -2.87
C SER A 290 7.97 18.40 -3.96
N LYS A 291 8.35 17.18 -3.59
CA LYS A 291 8.59 16.04 -4.49
C LYS A 291 7.26 15.50 -5.05
N ALA A 292 6.20 15.42 -4.25
CA ALA A 292 4.89 14.96 -4.70
C ALA A 292 4.34 15.87 -5.82
N GLU A 293 4.35 17.19 -5.63
CA GLU A 293 3.84 18.12 -6.63
C GLU A 293 4.69 18.14 -7.91
N ARG A 294 6.03 18.15 -7.80
CA ARG A 294 6.91 18.02 -8.98
C ARG A 294 6.68 16.72 -9.75
N ARG A 295 6.30 15.62 -9.09
CA ARG A 295 5.93 14.36 -9.77
C ARG A 295 4.58 14.46 -10.48
N ARG A 296 3.58 15.08 -9.87
CA ARG A 296 2.28 15.33 -10.51
C ARG A 296 2.44 16.20 -11.76
N GLN A 297 3.22 17.28 -11.66
CA GLN A 297 3.56 18.14 -12.80
C GLN A 297 4.32 17.39 -13.90
N ALA A 298 5.33 16.58 -13.53
CA ALA A 298 6.07 15.78 -14.50
C ALA A 298 5.22 14.69 -15.17
N LEU A 299 4.22 14.12 -14.48
CA LEU A 299 3.29 13.16 -15.10
C LEU A 299 2.31 13.87 -16.05
N ARG A 300 1.73 15.01 -15.64
CA ARG A 300 0.88 15.86 -16.51
C ARG A 300 1.63 16.21 -17.81
N GLN A 301 2.81 16.81 -17.69
CA GLN A 301 3.67 17.19 -18.84
C GLN A 301 4.06 15.99 -19.73
N ALA A 302 4.29 14.80 -19.15
CA ALA A 302 4.64 13.61 -19.92
C ALA A 302 3.43 12.96 -20.62
N ILE A 303 2.21 13.20 -20.13
CA ILE A 303 0.96 12.86 -20.82
C ILE A 303 0.70 13.88 -21.93
N ASP A 304 0.80 15.19 -21.64
CA ASP A 304 0.62 16.28 -22.59
C ASP A 304 1.55 16.18 -23.81
N ALA A 305 2.76 15.64 -23.63
CA ALA A 305 3.74 15.43 -24.70
C ALA A 305 3.50 14.15 -25.53
N ASP A 306 2.69 13.20 -25.07
CA ASP A 306 2.46 11.92 -25.76
C ASP A 306 1.20 11.98 -26.63
N ARG A 307 1.41 12.18 -27.94
CA ARG A 307 0.36 12.23 -28.97
C ARG A 307 -0.52 10.97 -29.07
N ASN A 308 -0.19 9.89 -28.36
CA ASN A 308 -1.02 8.69 -28.29
C ASN A 308 -2.04 8.74 -27.14
N LEU A 309 -1.83 9.59 -26.13
CA LEU A 309 -2.69 9.70 -24.96
C LEU A 309 -3.77 10.78 -25.17
N ARG A 310 -4.87 10.63 -24.43
CA ARG A 310 -5.94 11.62 -24.31
C ARG A 310 -5.83 12.30 -22.95
N ASN A 311 -5.49 13.58 -22.92
CA ASN A 311 -5.24 14.28 -21.65
C ASN A 311 -6.52 14.36 -20.80
N ASP A 312 -7.67 14.48 -21.48
CA ASP A 312 -9.03 14.40 -20.93
C ASP A 312 -9.37 13.04 -20.28
N LEU A 313 -8.62 11.97 -20.57
CA LEU A 313 -8.82 10.68 -19.88
C LEU A 313 -8.23 10.66 -18.46
N PHE A 314 -7.25 11.52 -18.15
CA PHE A 314 -6.44 11.43 -16.94
C PHE A 314 -6.70 12.59 -15.97
N ARG A 315 -6.82 12.27 -14.67
CA ARG A 315 -6.85 13.26 -13.57
C ARG A 315 -5.68 12.98 -12.64
N ILE A 316 -4.72 13.90 -12.55
CA ILE A 316 -3.52 13.73 -11.73
C ILE A 316 -3.65 14.63 -10.51
N ILE A 317 -3.78 14.04 -9.33
CA ILE A 317 -4.22 14.71 -8.09
C ILE A 317 -3.37 14.33 -6.86
N ALA A 318 -3.45 15.15 -5.81
CA ALA A 318 -3.07 14.77 -4.45
C ALA A 318 -4.19 13.95 -3.77
N PRO A 319 -3.90 13.09 -2.77
CA PRO A 319 -4.92 12.27 -2.13
C PRO A 319 -6.08 13.05 -1.49
N ASN A 320 -5.82 14.27 -1.00
CA ASN A 320 -6.83 15.16 -0.42
C ASN A 320 -7.71 15.90 -1.45
N GLU A 321 -7.40 15.79 -2.74
CA GLU A 321 -8.19 16.36 -3.84
C GLU A 321 -9.19 15.33 -4.40
N LEU A 322 -9.13 14.07 -3.95
CA LEU A 322 -9.98 12.98 -4.43
C LEU A 322 -11.46 13.25 -4.24
N VAL A 323 -11.89 13.61 -3.03
CA VAL A 323 -13.30 13.88 -2.75
C VAL A 323 -13.79 15.14 -3.50
N PRO A 324 -13.08 16.29 -3.48
CA PRO A 324 -13.40 17.43 -4.33
C PRO A 324 -13.54 17.09 -5.84
N LEU A 325 -12.72 16.18 -6.37
CA LEU A 325 -12.86 15.71 -7.75
C LEU A 325 -14.18 14.92 -7.96
N MET A 326 -14.51 13.97 -7.07
CA MET A 326 -15.77 13.22 -7.20
C MET A 326 -17.01 14.11 -7.02
N GLN A 327 -16.93 15.18 -6.22
CA GLN A 327 -18.00 16.17 -6.09
C GLN A 327 -18.21 17.05 -7.34
N GLN A 328 -17.18 17.18 -8.19
CA GLN A 328 -17.24 17.95 -9.44
C GLN A 328 -17.59 17.09 -10.65
N GLY A 329 -17.51 15.76 -10.49
CA GLY A 329 -17.48 14.80 -11.58
C GLY A 329 -16.03 14.51 -12.02
N CYS A 330 -15.72 13.24 -12.24
CA CYS A 330 -14.39 12.79 -12.66
C CYS A 330 -14.23 12.84 -14.19
N GLN A 331 -15.33 12.80 -14.94
CA GLN A 331 -15.36 12.74 -16.42
C GLN A 331 -15.36 14.12 -17.13
N LEU A 332 -15.23 15.24 -16.39
CA LEU A 332 -15.20 16.64 -16.89
C LEU A 332 -14.20 16.93 -18.03
#